data_AF-A0AA97DW38-F1
#
_entry.id   AF-A0AA97DW38-F1
#
_cell.length_a   1.000
_cell.length_b   1.000
_cell.length_c   1.000
_cell.angle_alpha   90.00
_cell.angle_beta   90.00
_cell.angle_gamma   90.00
#
_symmetry.space_group_name_H-M   'P 1'
#
loop_
_entity.id
_entity.type
_entity.pdbx_description
1 polymer ?
#
loop_
_entity_poly.entity_id
_entity_poly.type
_entity_poly.pdbx_seq_one_letter_code
_entity_poly.pdbx_strand_id
1 'polypeptide(L)'
;MRKRLFPCVFLLAATLLCVALPSTSYPLSSAIPTEFTVSPDGTATVRVSVVSSVGYVRDCRIDTRDDGLYLTFYSTYGLNNPNGARDTFTIALPAECDRIFTYGGGHSYYPVYQKHTEAEEWQQV
;
A
#
# COMPACT_ATOMS: atom_id res chain seq x y z
N MET A 1 -35.71 -35.12 17.15
CA MET A 1 -34.33 -34.56 17.26
C MET A 1 -33.92 -33.59 16.13
N ARG A 2 -34.71 -33.37 15.06
CA ARG A 2 -34.36 -32.48 13.91
C ARG A 2 -34.44 -30.96 14.17
N LYS A 3 -35.13 -30.51 15.21
CA LYS A 3 -35.39 -29.07 15.46
C LYS A 3 -34.20 -28.31 16.10
N ARG A 4 -33.22 -29.03 16.66
CA ARG A 4 -32.02 -28.43 17.28
C ARG A 4 -30.82 -28.32 16.33
N LEU A 5 -30.86 -28.97 15.16
CA LEU A 5 -29.81 -28.86 14.14
C LEU A 5 -29.90 -27.57 13.34
N PHE A 6 -31.11 -27.05 13.11
CA PHE A 6 -31.33 -25.80 12.37
C PHE A 6 -30.58 -24.59 12.94
N PRO A 7 -30.63 -24.27 14.25
CA PRO A 7 -29.88 -23.14 14.78
C PRO A 7 -28.37 -23.35 14.69
N CYS A 8 -27.86 -24.59 14.85
CA CYS A 8 -26.44 -24.88 14.72
C CYS A 8 -25.95 -24.73 13.28
N VAL A 9 -26.71 -25.22 12.29
CA VAL A 9 -26.37 -25.07 10.86
C VAL A 9 -26.46 -23.60 10.44
N PHE A 10 -27.44 -22.85 10.95
CA PHE A 10 -27.56 -21.42 10.70
C PHE A 10 -26.40 -20.63 11.31
N LEU A 11 -26.00 -20.94 12.55
CA LEU A 11 -24.84 -20.34 13.21
C LEU A 11 -23.53 -20.65 12.47
N LEU A 12 -23.34 -21.91 12.02
CA LEU A 12 -22.15 -22.29 11.24
C LEU A 12 -22.11 -21.59 9.88
N ALA A 13 -23.25 -21.48 9.21
CA ALA A 13 -23.36 -20.78 7.93
C ALA A 13 -23.10 -19.27 8.10
N ALA A 14 -23.60 -18.65 9.18
CA ALA A 14 -23.35 -17.25 9.49
C ALA A 14 -21.88 -16.98 9.83
N THR A 15 -21.20 -17.86 10.57
CA THR A 15 -19.77 -17.71 10.85
C THR A 15 -18.91 -17.91 9.61
N LEU A 16 -19.20 -18.92 8.77
CA LEU A 16 -18.51 -19.11 7.49
C LEU A 16 -18.72 -17.92 6.55
N LEU A 17 -19.92 -17.32 6.52
CA LEU A 17 -20.22 -16.13 5.74
C LEU A 17 -19.44 -14.91 6.24
N CYS A 18 -19.31 -14.72 7.57
CA CYS A 18 -18.49 -13.66 8.15
C CYS A 18 -16.98 -13.83 7.88
N VAL A 19 -16.48 -15.07 7.82
CA VAL A 19 -15.08 -15.36 7.43
C VAL A 19 -14.87 -15.16 5.92
N ALA A 20 -15.91 -15.35 5.12
CA ALA A 20 -15.88 -15.19 3.66
C ALA A 20 -16.16 -13.75 3.18
N LEU A 21 -16.58 -12.84 4.08
CA LEU A 21 -16.60 -11.42 3.75
C LEU A 21 -15.18 -11.01 3.40
N PRO A 22 -14.93 -10.52 2.18
CA PRO A 22 -13.59 -10.24 1.77
C PRO A 22 -13.08 -9.11 2.66
N SER A 23 -12.09 -9.45 3.47
CA SER A 23 -11.07 -8.55 3.97
C SER A 23 -10.41 -7.90 2.76
N THR A 24 -11.11 -7.00 2.06
CA THR A 24 -10.59 -6.36 0.86
C THR A 24 -9.63 -5.29 1.31
N SER A 25 -8.35 -5.53 1.07
CA SER A 25 -7.39 -4.45 1.00
C SER A 25 -7.76 -3.55 -0.19
N TYR A 26 -7.67 -2.24 -0.02
CA TYR A 26 -7.97 -1.27 -1.07
C TYR A 26 -6.81 -0.27 -1.19
N PRO A 27 -6.62 0.33 -2.38
CA PRO A 27 -5.55 1.30 -2.58
C PRO A 27 -5.83 2.57 -1.78
N LEU A 28 -4.79 3.10 -1.13
CA LEU A 28 -4.85 4.27 -0.26
C LEU A 28 -4.31 5.50 -0.98
N SER A 29 -5.20 6.43 -1.33
CA SER A 29 -4.80 7.76 -1.85
C SER A 29 -4.27 8.70 -0.76
N SER A 30 -4.46 8.33 0.51
CA SER A 30 -3.99 9.07 1.69
C SER A 30 -2.64 8.57 2.21
N ALA A 31 -2.00 7.63 1.51
CA ALA A 31 -0.67 7.14 1.83
C ALA A 31 0.38 8.08 1.25
N ILE A 32 1.15 8.74 2.11
CA ILE A 32 2.12 9.78 1.76
C ILE A 32 3.51 9.32 2.19
N PRO A 33 4.49 9.23 1.26
CA PRO A 33 5.88 9.05 1.61
C PRO A 33 6.40 10.18 2.50
N THR A 34 7.05 9.82 3.60
CA THR A 34 7.59 10.78 4.58
C THR A 34 9.11 10.73 4.67
N GLU A 35 9.72 9.60 4.34
CA GLU A 35 11.19 9.44 4.32
C GLU A 35 11.58 8.61 3.10
N PHE A 36 12.71 8.97 2.50
CA PHE A 36 13.28 8.27 1.35
C PHE A 36 14.80 8.23 1.46
N THR A 37 15.35 7.02 1.42
CA THR A 37 16.79 6.80 1.55
C THR A 37 17.24 5.82 0.48
N VAL A 38 18.20 6.23 -0.34
CA VAL A 38 18.81 5.37 -1.37
C VAL A 38 19.98 4.61 -0.76
N SER A 39 20.05 3.32 -1.07
CA SER A 39 21.14 2.43 -0.69
C SER A 39 22.14 2.27 -1.85
N PRO A 40 23.42 2.01 -1.58
CA PRO A 40 24.44 1.83 -2.62
C PRO A 40 24.18 0.66 -3.57
N ASP A 41 23.30 -0.26 -3.21
CA ASP A 41 22.93 -1.45 -3.99
C ASP A 41 21.85 -1.19 -5.05
N GLY A 42 21.44 0.08 -5.24
CA GLY A 42 20.39 0.45 -6.20
C GLY A 42 18.98 0.21 -5.68
N THR A 43 18.81 -0.02 -4.38
CA THR A 43 17.49 -0.01 -3.73
C THR A 43 17.24 1.30 -3.01
N ALA A 44 15.98 1.59 -2.70
CA ALA A 44 15.61 2.66 -1.79
C ALA A 44 14.61 2.19 -0.74
N THR A 45 14.70 2.77 0.44
CA THR A 45 13.74 2.59 1.52
C THR A 45 12.79 3.78 1.54
N VAL A 46 11.49 3.51 1.52
CA VAL A 46 10.41 4.52 1.57
C VAL A 46 9.59 4.31 2.84
N ARG A 47 9.57 5.30 3.74
CA ARG A 47 8.62 5.34 4.86
C ARG A 47 7.36 6.06 4.43
N VAL A 48 6.20 5.57 4.86
CA VAL A 48 4.88 6.06 4.46
C VAL A 48 3.99 6.26 5.68
N SER A 49 3.26 7.37 5.67
CA SER A 49 2.23 7.69 6.66
C SER A 49 0.85 7.76 6.00
N VAL A 50 -0.20 7.43 6.74
CA VAL A 50 -1.59 7.53 6.26
C VAL A 50 -2.26 8.74 6.90
N VAL A 51 -2.65 9.73 6.12
CA VAL A 51 -3.29 10.97 6.60
C VAL A 51 -4.82 10.85 6.62
N SER A 52 -5.34 9.75 7.15
CA SER A 52 -6.79 9.51 7.23
C SER A 52 -7.13 8.45 8.26
N SER A 53 -8.37 8.45 8.76
CA SER A 53 -8.85 7.49 9.75
C SER A 53 -9.18 6.10 9.17
N VAL A 54 -8.98 5.88 7.87
CA VAL A 54 -9.32 4.62 7.19
C VAL A 54 -8.38 3.46 7.56
N GLY A 55 -7.21 3.75 8.14
CA GLY A 55 -6.38 2.76 8.82
C GLY A 55 -4.91 2.79 8.43
N TYR A 56 -4.33 1.60 8.32
CA TYR A 56 -2.90 1.38 8.18
C TYR A 56 -2.53 0.87 6.79
N VAL A 57 -1.29 1.12 6.36
CA VAL A 57 -0.75 0.47 5.15
C VAL A 57 -0.30 -0.94 5.49
N ARG A 58 -0.48 -1.88 4.57
CA ARG A 58 -0.02 -3.28 4.66
C ARG A 58 1.01 -3.61 3.60
N ASP A 59 0.78 -3.11 2.39
CA ASP A 59 1.51 -3.54 1.21
C ASP A 59 1.71 -2.39 0.22
N CYS A 60 2.67 -2.56 -0.68
CA CYS A 60 2.97 -1.63 -1.75
C CYS A 60 3.13 -2.41 -3.06
N ARG A 61 2.31 -2.04 -4.05
CA ARG A 61 2.53 -2.48 -5.43
C ARG A 61 3.39 -1.43 -6.13
N ILE A 62 4.39 -1.92 -6.86
CA ILE A 62 5.32 -1.12 -7.63
C ILE A 62 5.10 -1.49 -9.10
N ASP A 63 4.74 -0.52 -9.92
CA ASP A 63 4.68 -0.68 -11.37
C ASP A 63 5.73 0.24 -12.01
N THR A 64 6.62 -0.31 -12.82
CA THR A 64 7.55 0.48 -13.64
C THR A 64 6.85 0.90 -14.94
N ARG A 65 6.97 2.18 -15.29
CA ARG A 65 6.48 2.75 -16.55
C ARG A 65 7.57 3.61 -17.19
N ASP A 66 7.32 4.09 -18.41
CA ASP A 66 8.30 4.82 -19.22
C ASP A 66 8.87 6.08 -18.52
N ASP A 67 8.10 6.69 -17.61
CA ASP A 67 8.43 7.93 -16.94
C ASP A 67 8.76 7.77 -15.45
N GLY A 68 8.87 6.53 -14.93
CA GLY A 68 9.33 6.27 -13.57
C GLY A 68 8.63 5.11 -12.86
N LEU A 69 8.74 5.09 -11.53
CA LEU A 69 8.11 4.10 -10.66
C LEU A 69 6.78 4.59 -10.10
N TYR A 70 5.76 3.74 -10.15
CA TYR A 70 4.42 4.04 -9.67
C TYR A 70 4.10 3.18 -8.45
N LEU A 71 3.98 3.82 -7.30
CA LEU A 71 3.72 3.18 -6.02
C LEU A 71 2.23 3.26 -5.68
N THR A 72 1.62 2.10 -5.45
CA THR A 72 0.26 1.99 -4.91
C THR A 72 0.31 1.31 -3.56
N PHE A 73 0.02 2.07 -2.51
CA PHE A 73 -0.07 1.55 -1.16
C PHE A 73 -1.46 1.00 -0.89
N TYR A 74 -1.51 -0.09 -0.14
CA TYR A 74 -2.73 -0.86 0.10
C TYR A 74 -3.02 -0.95 1.59
N SER A 75 -4.30 -0.80 1.94
CA SER A 75 -4.75 -0.85 3.32
C SER A 75 -4.53 -2.23 3.96
N THR A 76 -4.48 -2.25 5.28
CA THR A 76 -4.75 -3.47 6.04
C THR A 76 -6.18 -3.96 5.81
N TYR A 77 -6.41 -5.19 6.26
CA TYR A 77 -7.70 -5.84 6.17
C TYR A 77 -8.61 -5.42 7.32
N GLY A 78 -9.79 -4.91 6.97
CA GLY A 78 -10.75 -4.39 7.93
C GLY A 78 -10.50 -2.93 8.29
N LEU A 79 -11.49 -2.31 8.95
CA LEU A 79 -11.43 -0.90 9.32
C LEU A 79 -10.50 -0.70 10.51
N ASN A 80 -9.54 0.23 10.38
CA ASN A 80 -8.63 0.64 11.45
C ASN A 80 -7.94 -0.53 12.20
N ASN A 81 -7.53 -1.55 11.46
CA ASN A 81 -6.90 -2.74 12.02
C ASN A 81 -5.38 -2.71 11.78
N PRO A 82 -4.53 -2.66 12.81
CA PRO A 82 -3.08 -2.62 12.64
C PRO A 82 -2.45 -3.99 12.32
N ASN A 83 -3.23 -5.08 12.36
CA ASN A 83 -2.68 -6.41 12.14
C ASN A 83 -2.06 -6.54 10.74
N GLY A 84 -0.76 -6.81 10.70
CA GLY A 84 0.03 -6.89 9.47
C GLY A 84 0.42 -5.55 8.86
N ALA A 85 0.21 -4.43 9.57
CA ALA A 85 0.62 -3.11 9.11
C ALA A 85 2.14 -3.01 8.88
N ARG A 86 2.52 -2.26 7.86
CA ARG A 86 3.91 -1.92 7.51
C ARG A 86 3.93 -0.46 7.09
N ASP A 87 4.91 0.27 7.56
CA ASP A 87 5.11 1.69 7.24
C ASP A 87 6.34 1.93 6.38
N THR A 88 7.15 0.90 6.13
CA THR A 88 8.44 1.00 5.46
C THR A 88 8.54 -0.06 4.37
N PHE A 89 8.93 0.37 3.17
CA PHE A 89 9.02 -0.48 1.98
C PHE A 89 10.37 -0.31 1.30
N THR A 90 10.96 -1.42 0.87
CA THR A 90 12.15 -1.40 0.02
C THR A 90 11.72 -1.52 -1.44
N ILE A 91 12.18 -0.60 -2.27
CA ILE A 91 11.91 -0.57 -3.71
C ILE A 91 13.23 -0.70 -4.48
N ALA A 92 13.23 -1.42 -5.58
CA ALA A 92 14.35 -1.39 -6.52
C ALA A 92 14.26 -0.11 -7.35
N LEU A 93 15.39 0.57 -7.56
CA LEU A 93 15.50 1.73 -8.44
C LEU A 93 16.22 1.29 -9.74
N PRO A 94 15.50 1.16 -10.87
CA PRO A 94 16.14 1.01 -12.18
C PRO A 94 17.13 2.17 -12.43
N ALA A 95 18.21 1.90 -13.16
CA ALA A 95 19.27 2.90 -13.38
C ALA A 95 18.76 4.16 -14.10
N GLU A 96 17.81 3.98 -15.01
CA GLU A 96 17.13 5.01 -15.77
C GLU A 96 15.98 5.70 -15.02
N CYS A 97 15.64 5.26 -13.81
CA CYS A 97 14.55 5.83 -13.03
C CYS A 97 14.94 7.21 -12.47
N ASP A 98 14.26 8.25 -12.95
CA ASP A 98 14.43 9.63 -12.48
C ASP A 98 13.25 10.14 -11.65
N ARG A 99 12.12 9.42 -11.61
CA ARG A 99 10.89 9.83 -10.92
C ARG A 99 10.17 8.71 -10.22
N ILE A 100 9.55 9.05 -9.09
CA ILE A 100 8.66 8.17 -8.33
C ILE A 100 7.33 8.89 -8.16
N PHE A 101 6.25 8.16 -8.40
CA PHE A 101 4.87 8.61 -8.27
C PHE A 101 4.12 7.80 -7.22
N THR A 102 3.13 8.41 -6.57
CA THR A 102 2.22 7.71 -5.67
C THR A 102 0.77 7.83 -6.12
N TYR A 103 0.00 6.79 -5.82
CA TYR A 103 -1.43 6.77 -6.12
C TYR A 103 -2.17 7.87 -5.38
N GLY A 104 -2.91 8.67 -6.14
CA GLY A 104 -3.64 9.85 -5.68
C GLY A 104 -5.15 9.66 -5.57
N GLY A 105 -5.68 8.49 -5.92
CA GLY A 105 -7.12 8.26 -6.05
C GLY A 105 -7.62 8.37 -7.48
N GLY A 106 -8.72 7.69 -7.82
CA GLY A 106 -9.38 7.84 -9.12
C GLY A 106 -8.52 7.48 -10.34
N HIS A 107 -7.58 6.54 -10.18
CA HIS A 107 -6.55 6.17 -11.16
C HIS A 107 -5.47 7.23 -11.44
N SER A 108 -5.46 8.34 -10.70
CA SER A 108 -4.42 9.37 -10.79
C SER A 108 -3.19 9.03 -9.95
N TYR A 109 -2.04 9.53 -10.39
CA TYR A 109 -0.76 9.44 -9.69
C TYR A 109 -0.08 10.80 -9.69
N TYR A 110 0.67 11.10 -8.63
CA TYR A 110 1.38 12.36 -8.47
C TYR A 110 2.87 12.10 -8.19
N PRO A 111 3.78 12.91 -8.74
CA PRO A 111 5.21 12.77 -8.45
C PRO A 111 5.45 13.08 -6.98
N VAL A 112 6.33 12.31 -6.34
CA VAL A 112 6.74 12.49 -4.94
C VAL A 112 8.24 12.60 -4.78
N TYR A 113 9.02 11.98 -5.68
CA TYR A 113 10.46 12.12 -5.70
C TYR A 113 10.94 12.26 -7.13
N GLN A 114 11.96 13.10 -7.31
CA GLN A 114 12.65 13.29 -8.58
C GLN A 114 14.16 13.30 -8.36
N LYS A 115 14.91 12.59 -9.21
CA LYS A 115 16.37 12.58 -9.26
C LYS A 115 16.84 13.82 -10.04
N HIS A 116 17.68 14.64 -9.42
CA HIS A 116 18.30 15.78 -10.08
C HIS A 116 19.48 15.28 -10.92
N THR A 117 19.41 15.49 -12.24
CA THR A 117 20.34 14.90 -13.22
C THR A 117 21.80 15.34 -13.03
N GLU A 118 22.04 16.53 -12.46
CA GLU A 118 23.39 17.06 -12.28
C GLU A 118 24.10 16.57 -11.01
N ALA A 119 23.34 16.27 -9.95
CA ALA A 119 23.89 15.92 -8.63
C ALA A 119 23.72 14.44 -8.29
N GLU A 120 22.95 13.69 -9.08
CA GLU A 120 22.45 12.35 -8.77
C GLU A 120 21.69 12.23 -7.44
N GLU A 121 21.24 13.37 -6.91
CA GLU A 121 20.51 13.48 -5.65
C GLU A 121 19.00 13.38 -5.88
N TRP A 122 18.31 12.70 -4.97
CA TRP A 122 16.86 12.61 -4.98
C TRP A 122 16.25 13.72 -4.12
N GLN A 123 15.22 14.38 -4.66
CA GLN A 123 14.48 15.43 -3.96
C GLN A 123 13.00 15.10 -3.91
N GLN A 124 12.36 15.47 -2.80
CA GLN A 124 10.91 15.43 -2.68
C GLN A 124 10.31 16.62 -3.45
N VAL A 125 9.25 16.39 -4.21
CA VAL A 125 8.60 17.39 -5.10
C VAL A 125 7.13 17.60 -4.79
#